data_AF-A0AB34JVS7-F1
#
_entry.id   AF-A0AB34JVS7-F1
#
_cell.length_a   1.000
_cell.length_b   1.000
_cell.length_c   1.000
_cell.angle_alpha   90.00
_cell.angle_beta   90.00
_cell.angle_gamma   90.00
#
_symmetry.space_group_name_H-M   'P 1'
#
loop_
_entity.id
_entity.type
_entity.pdbx_description
1 polymer ?
#
loop_
_entity_poly.entity_id
_entity_poly.type
_entity_poly.pdbx_seq_one_letter_code
_entity_poly.pdbx_strand_id
1 'polypeptide(L)'
;MAALCLLGSLATALLPSNSIGHRPPTSGTRLRSLQTILMCDLAGSEQPPALLSGRRVVEGDLLVHKDAESQAWWRAVAREVVGNRVLVHYAGCDPYWDAWVDIDEMTLMHMDSNERAKEAGAFQSEEYESSMDDEAVLKEMRKKRWEDNARWQINVFARSQLGVFDGTSVEYVQTVRDDGSLRFSKEESSSSCSADVLDGSASLFMVDKMRTPSLGIDLQADYRAFTPEMGNMAVANAYTLAQADADGSILLELALKEGTRRVRCKLLYNSGDSGERQLERLAVVKEAAEGSTFAQGDDMGTVDLDGSPGRGLYNPPSGMHDGSVYTTLYCDGGVTLKFPRAIPLNVPGCISLDWVAGKMRYQLDRKFSAMDGSLASLELTEISKEDSMIYPPSSKS
;
A
#
# COMPACT_ATOMS: atom_id res chain seq x y z
N MET A 1 49.71 21.73 -16.29
CA MET A 1 49.25 23.13 -16.44
C MET A 1 47.74 23.10 -16.31
N ALA A 2 47.21 23.45 -15.14
CA ALA A 2 46.66 24.78 -14.83
C ALA A 2 45.37 25.04 -15.65
N ALA A 3 44.16 24.86 -15.13
CA ALA A 3 43.43 25.56 -14.05
C ALA A 3 42.56 26.74 -14.55
N LEU A 4 41.41 26.90 -13.87
CA LEU A 4 40.38 27.97 -13.89
C LEU A 4 39.24 27.85 -14.93
N CYS A 5 37.98 27.59 -14.52
CA CYS A 5 36.97 28.47 -13.82
C CYS A 5 36.21 29.37 -14.82
N LEU A 6 34.90 29.67 -14.77
CA LEU A 6 33.85 29.60 -13.75
C LEU A 6 32.48 30.03 -14.39
N LEU A 7 31.35 29.64 -13.78
CA LEU A 7 29.99 30.28 -13.76
C LEU A 7 29.07 30.13 -15.00
N GLY A 8 27.77 29.83 -14.90
CA GLY A 8 26.91 29.76 -13.72
C GLY A 8 25.45 29.41 -14.06
N SER A 9 24.58 29.64 -13.06
CA SER A 9 23.12 29.52 -13.01
C SER A 9 22.57 28.25 -12.34
N LEU A 10 22.47 28.34 -11.01
CA LEU A 10 21.55 27.56 -10.17
C LEU A 10 20.16 28.19 -10.29
N ALA A 11 19.23 27.49 -10.95
CA ALA A 11 17.81 27.77 -10.85
C ALA A 11 17.21 26.82 -9.80
N THR A 12 16.99 27.36 -8.60
CA THR A 12 16.28 26.70 -7.51
C THR A 12 14.80 26.57 -7.89
N ALA A 13 14.38 25.39 -8.32
CA ALA A 13 12.97 25.06 -8.48
C ALA A 13 12.39 24.75 -7.09
N LEU A 14 11.60 25.69 -6.57
CA LEU A 14 10.70 25.48 -5.44
C LEU A 14 9.67 24.40 -5.83
N LEU A 15 9.75 23.22 -5.21
CA LEU A 15 8.70 22.22 -5.30
C LEU A 15 7.51 22.65 -4.44
N PRO A 16 6.26 22.54 -4.92
CA PRO A 16 5.09 22.83 -4.11
C PRO A 16 4.94 21.76 -3.02
N SER A 17 4.66 22.21 -1.80
CA SER A 17 4.22 21.39 -0.69
C SER A 17 2.89 20.72 -1.03
N ASN A 18 2.90 19.45 -1.40
CA ASN A 18 1.70 18.64 -1.48
C ASN A 18 1.27 18.29 -0.05
N SER A 19 0.35 19.08 0.51
CA SER A 19 -0.47 18.66 1.63
C SER A 19 -1.29 17.44 1.18
N ILE A 20 -1.14 16.33 1.91
CA ILE A 20 -2.05 15.18 1.78
C ILE A 20 -3.39 15.65 2.35
N GLY A 21 -4.22 16.22 1.49
CA GLY A 21 -5.62 16.52 1.81
C GLY A 21 -6.36 15.20 1.93
N HIS A 22 -6.67 14.76 3.14
CA HIS A 22 -7.79 13.86 3.34
C HIS A 22 -9.00 14.50 2.64
N ARG A 23 -9.63 13.78 1.70
CA ARG A 23 -10.88 14.25 1.10
C ARG A 23 -11.87 14.48 2.25
N PRO A 24 -12.41 15.70 2.41
CA PRO A 24 -13.48 15.96 3.36
C PRO A 24 -14.71 15.10 3.00
N PRO A 25 -15.70 14.96 3.90
CA PRO A 25 -16.97 14.29 3.59
C PRO A 25 -17.52 14.79 2.25
N THR A 26 -18.23 13.98 1.48
CA THR A 26 -18.83 14.42 0.22
C THR A 26 -20.23 14.94 0.50
N SER A 27 -20.49 16.23 0.30
CA SER A 27 -21.87 16.74 0.39
C SER A 27 -22.58 16.32 -0.89
N GLY A 28 -23.26 15.18 -0.86
CA GLY A 28 -24.22 14.82 -1.89
C GLY A 28 -25.26 15.94 -2.03
N THR A 29 -25.26 16.59 -3.19
CA THR A 29 -26.19 17.67 -3.57
C THR A 29 -27.64 17.18 -3.46
N ARG A 30 -28.23 17.31 -2.27
CA ARG A 30 -29.69 17.44 -2.15
C ARG A 30 -30.00 18.93 -2.23
N LEU A 31 -30.32 19.38 -3.45
CA LEU A 31 -31.16 20.55 -3.66
C LEU A 31 -32.49 20.30 -2.94
N ARG A 32 -32.53 20.59 -1.64
CA ARG A 32 -33.76 20.88 -0.93
C ARG A 32 -33.97 22.38 -1.03
N SER A 33 -35.10 22.72 -1.61
CA SER A 33 -35.59 24.07 -1.84
C SER A 33 -35.27 25.01 -0.68
N LEU A 34 -34.79 26.21 -1.01
CA LEU A 34 -34.92 27.40 -0.17
C LEU A 34 -36.40 27.65 0.12
N GLN A 35 -36.94 26.98 1.14
CA GLN A 35 -38.08 27.51 1.88
C GLN A 35 -37.50 28.34 3.01
N THR A 36 -37.43 29.65 2.77
CA THR A 36 -37.41 30.66 3.82
C THR A 36 -38.67 30.44 4.67
N ILE A 37 -38.56 29.65 5.74
CA ILE A 37 -39.58 29.60 6.77
C ILE A 37 -39.36 30.85 7.62
N LEU A 38 -40.20 31.86 7.38
CA LEU A 38 -40.43 32.96 8.30
C LEU A 38 -41.07 32.34 9.55
N MET A 39 -40.24 32.01 10.56
CA MET A 39 -40.74 31.63 11.88
C MET A 39 -41.21 32.90 12.59
N CYS A 40 -42.53 33.09 12.61
CA CYS A 40 -43.18 34.03 13.52
C CYS A 40 -42.97 33.56 14.96
N ASP A 41 -42.67 34.53 15.84
CA ASP A 41 -42.67 34.40 17.29
C ASP A 41 -43.95 33.71 17.79
N LEU A 42 -43.82 32.44 18.18
CA LEU A 42 -44.74 31.79 19.10
C LEU A 42 -44.01 31.61 20.43
N ALA A 43 -44.29 32.55 21.32
CA ALA A 43 -43.92 32.48 22.72
C ALA A 43 -44.51 31.22 23.38
N GLY A 44 -43.70 30.53 24.19
CA GLY A 44 -44.20 29.94 25.42
C GLY A 44 -44.27 28.42 25.54
N SER A 45 -43.40 27.65 24.88
CA SER A 45 -43.01 26.34 25.45
C SER A 45 -41.50 26.27 25.52
N GLU A 46 -40.94 26.63 26.68
CA GLU A 46 -39.55 26.31 27.03
C GLU A 46 -39.43 24.79 27.11
N GLN A 47 -39.22 24.13 25.96
CA GLN A 47 -38.75 22.76 25.96
C GLN A 47 -37.42 22.76 26.72
N PRO A 48 -37.25 21.87 27.71
CA PRO A 48 -35.99 21.78 28.43
C PRO A 48 -34.87 21.53 27.41
N PRO A 49 -33.73 22.22 27.55
CA PRO A 49 -32.63 22.09 26.61
C PRO A 49 -32.15 20.64 26.57
N ALA A 50 -31.92 20.13 25.36
CA ALA A 50 -31.49 18.76 25.16
C ALA A 50 -30.15 18.47 25.84
N LEU A 51 -30.01 17.25 26.35
CA LEU A 51 -28.85 16.78 27.09
C LEU A 51 -28.10 15.74 26.27
N LEU A 52 -26.88 16.06 25.87
CA LEU A 52 -25.96 15.11 25.25
C LEU A 52 -25.17 14.39 26.35
N SER A 53 -25.36 13.09 26.48
CA SER A 53 -24.69 12.29 27.54
C SER A 53 -24.89 12.86 28.96
N GLY A 54 -26.08 13.40 29.25
CA GLY A 54 -26.41 13.99 30.55
C GLY A 54 -25.87 15.41 30.78
N ARG A 55 -25.21 16.02 29.80
CA ARG A 55 -24.71 17.40 29.85
C ARG A 55 -25.37 18.25 28.76
N ARG A 56 -25.66 19.52 29.08
CA ARG A 56 -26.17 20.47 28.10
C ARG A 56 -25.07 20.87 27.12
N VAL A 57 -25.37 20.80 25.82
CA VAL A 57 -24.51 21.34 24.76
C VAL A 57 -24.66 22.86 24.72
N VAL A 58 -23.55 23.57 24.71
CA VAL A 58 -23.51 25.03 24.54
C VAL A 58 -22.66 25.41 23.32
N GLU A 59 -22.89 26.60 22.78
CA GLU A 59 -22.02 27.16 21.75
C GLU A 59 -20.56 27.19 22.22
N GLY A 60 -19.65 26.75 21.34
CA GLY A 60 -18.23 26.58 21.63
C GLY A 60 -17.85 25.23 22.26
N ASP A 61 -18.80 24.36 22.58
CA ASP A 61 -18.46 23.00 23.02
C ASP A 61 -17.77 22.22 21.90
N LEU A 62 -16.77 21.44 22.29
CA LEU A 62 -16.05 20.51 21.42
C LEU A 62 -16.80 19.18 21.40
N LEU A 63 -17.11 18.74 20.19
CA LEU A 63 -17.95 17.59 19.90
C LEU A 63 -17.21 16.63 18.97
N VAL A 64 -17.65 15.38 18.96
CA VAL A 64 -17.30 14.41 17.93
C VAL A 64 -18.58 13.98 17.26
N HIS A 65 -18.63 14.10 15.93
CA HIS A 65 -19.80 13.75 15.12
C HIS A 65 -19.44 12.65 14.12
N LYS A 66 -20.25 11.59 14.07
CA LYS A 66 -20.12 10.51 13.08
C LYS A 66 -20.85 10.90 11.81
N ASP A 67 -20.08 11.19 10.76
CA ASP A 67 -20.65 11.52 9.46
C ASP A 67 -21.38 10.30 8.87
N ALA A 68 -22.58 10.54 8.35
CA ALA A 68 -23.45 9.47 7.86
C ALA A 68 -22.92 8.82 6.57
N GLU A 69 -22.20 9.57 5.73
CA GLU A 69 -21.73 9.08 4.44
C GLU A 69 -20.40 8.31 4.56
N SER A 70 -19.41 8.92 5.21
CA SER A 70 -18.09 8.32 5.43
C SER A 70 -18.06 7.31 6.58
N GLN A 71 -19.07 7.33 7.47
CA GLN A 71 -19.09 6.59 8.73
C GLN A 71 -17.91 6.89 9.66
N ALA A 72 -17.14 7.94 9.36
CA ALA A 72 -16.00 8.37 10.15
C ALA A 72 -16.44 9.34 11.27
N TRP A 73 -15.70 9.31 12.38
CA TRP A 73 -15.87 10.25 13.48
C TRP A 73 -15.00 11.48 13.24
N TRP A 74 -15.64 12.65 13.18
CA TRP A 74 -15.00 13.93 12.93
C TRP A 74 -15.05 14.82 14.17
N ARG A 75 -13.97 15.56 14.40
CA ARG A 75 -13.94 16.62 15.41
C ARG A 75 -14.76 17.81 14.92
N ALA A 76 -15.60 18.33 15.79
CA ALA A 76 -16.46 19.46 15.47
C ALA A 76 -16.62 20.42 16.65
N VAL A 77 -17.07 21.63 16.35
CA VAL A 77 -17.39 22.67 17.33
C VAL A 77 -18.86 23.05 17.19
N ALA A 78 -19.57 23.15 18.30
CA ALA A 78 -20.93 23.69 18.32
C ALA A 78 -20.91 25.19 17.98
N ARG A 79 -21.48 25.58 16.85
CA ARG A 79 -21.60 26.99 16.42
C ARG A 79 -22.88 27.65 16.90
N GLU A 80 -23.96 26.89 16.89
CA GLU A 80 -25.29 27.40 17.26
C GLU A 80 -26.12 26.26 17.82
N VAL A 81 -26.95 26.54 18.83
CA VAL A 81 -27.85 25.54 19.44
C VAL A 81 -29.27 26.08 19.43
N VAL A 82 -30.16 25.41 18.70
CA VAL A 82 -31.57 25.79 18.57
C VAL A 82 -32.45 24.59 18.91
N GLY A 83 -33.08 24.64 20.09
CA GLY A 83 -33.91 23.55 20.60
C GLY A 83 -33.11 22.25 20.80
N ASN A 84 -33.44 21.22 20.02
CA ASN A 84 -32.79 19.90 20.04
C ASN A 84 -31.74 19.72 18.94
N ARG A 85 -31.33 20.79 18.26
CA ARG A 85 -30.39 20.74 17.14
C ARG A 85 -29.18 21.61 17.43
N VAL A 86 -28.03 21.15 16.98
CA VAL A 86 -26.77 21.89 17.02
C VAL A 86 -26.19 22.02 15.62
N LEU A 87 -25.78 23.24 15.26
CA LEU A 87 -24.99 23.48 14.07
C LEU A 87 -23.54 23.12 14.38
N VAL A 88 -23.04 22.04 13.77
CA VAL A 88 -21.68 21.56 13.97
C VAL A 88 -20.77 22.07 12.86
N HIS A 89 -19.63 22.63 13.23
CA HIS A 89 -18.55 23.02 12.31
C HIS A 89 -17.40 22.02 12.43
N TYR A 90 -17.05 21.36 11.34
CA TYR A 90 -15.98 20.36 11.34
C TYR A 90 -14.59 21.00 11.33
N ALA A 91 -13.73 20.57 12.25
CA ALA A 91 -12.40 21.16 12.41
C ALA A 91 -11.57 21.04 11.12
N GLY A 92 -11.03 22.16 10.64
CA GLY A 92 -10.22 22.23 9.42
C GLY A 92 -11.01 22.20 8.10
N CYS A 93 -12.35 22.22 8.16
CA CYS A 93 -13.22 22.28 6.98
C CYS A 93 -13.75 23.70 6.74
N ASP A 94 -14.17 23.98 5.51
CA ASP A 94 -14.83 25.24 5.14
C ASP A 94 -16.24 25.33 5.79
N PRO A 95 -16.74 26.53 6.17
CA PRO A 95 -18.09 26.70 6.75
C PRO A 95 -19.24 26.17 5.88
N TYR A 96 -19.04 26.00 4.57
CA TYR A 96 -20.01 25.34 3.70
C TYR A 96 -20.35 23.90 4.14
N TRP A 97 -19.46 23.27 4.92
CA TRP A 97 -19.63 21.92 5.46
C TRP A 97 -20.43 21.86 6.77
N ASP A 98 -20.82 23.01 7.32
CA ASP A 98 -21.55 23.05 8.58
C ASP A 98 -22.91 22.37 8.44
N ALA A 99 -23.24 21.52 9.40
CA ALA A 99 -24.44 20.70 9.35
C ALA A 99 -25.25 20.84 10.63
N TRP A 100 -26.58 20.89 10.50
CA TRP A 100 -27.47 20.79 11.65
C TRP A 100 -27.68 19.33 12.04
N VAL A 101 -27.27 18.97 13.24
CA VAL A 101 -27.35 17.61 13.80
C VAL A 101 -28.31 17.61 14.98
N ASP A 102 -29.11 16.55 15.10
CA ASP A 102 -30.03 16.38 16.22
C ASP A 102 -29.24 15.85 17.43
N ILE A 103 -29.41 16.48 18.60
CA ILE A 103 -28.61 16.18 19.81
C ILE A 103 -28.92 14.77 20.34
N ASP A 104 -30.13 14.28 20.13
CA ASP A 104 -30.55 12.93 20.54
C ASP A 104 -30.03 11.82 19.60
N GLU A 105 -29.38 12.19 18.50
CA GLU A 105 -28.82 11.21 17.58
C GLU A 105 -27.54 10.59 18.15
N MET A 106 -27.42 9.27 18.11
CA MET A 106 -26.24 8.52 18.59
C MET A 106 -24.96 8.79 17.77
N THR A 107 -25.03 9.72 16.82
CA THR A 107 -23.92 10.18 15.99
C THR A 107 -23.16 11.33 16.63
N LEU A 108 -23.67 11.95 17.70
CA LEU A 108 -23.03 13.09 18.35
C LEU A 108 -22.56 12.71 19.77
N MET A 109 -21.36 13.15 20.16
CA MET A 109 -20.83 12.97 21.51
C MET A 109 -20.03 14.19 21.95
N HIS A 110 -19.97 14.45 23.26
CA HIS A 110 -18.99 15.39 23.80
C HIS A 110 -17.58 14.82 23.59
N MET A 111 -16.65 15.67 23.15
CA MET A 111 -15.25 15.28 23.08
C MET A 111 -14.72 15.04 24.49
N ASP A 112 -14.04 13.90 24.69
CA ASP A 112 -13.54 13.54 26.00
C ASP A 112 -12.43 14.52 26.47
N SER A 113 -12.19 14.56 27.78
CA SER A 113 -11.18 15.44 28.36
C SER A 113 -9.75 15.14 27.89
N ASN A 114 -9.47 13.91 27.45
CA ASN A 114 -8.15 13.49 27.00
C ASN A 114 -7.87 13.97 25.56
N GLU A 115 -8.88 13.95 24.69
CA GLU A 115 -8.83 14.52 23.34
C GLU A 115 -8.80 16.05 23.39
N ARG A 116 -9.52 16.66 24.33
CA ARG A 116 -9.45 18.11 24.58
C ARG A 116 -8.04 18.58 24.97
N ALA A 117 -7.31 17.76 25.72
CA ALA A 117 -5.90 18.03 26.06
C ALA A 117 -4.98 17.96 24.83
N LYS A 118 -5.30 17.12 23.82
CA LYS A 118 -4.54 17.04 22.57
C LYS A 118 -4.71 18.29 21.70
N GLU A 119 -5.84 18.97 21.78
CA GLU A 119 -6.10 20.22 21.03
C GLU A 119 -5.37 21.43 21.62
N ALA A 120 -5.29 21.53 22.95
CA ALA A 120 -4.48 22.56 23.60
C ALA A 120 -2.97 22.41 23.28
N GLY A 121 -2.54 21.22 22.85
CA GLY A 121 -1.20 20.94 22.35
C GLY A 121 -1.04 20.99 20.83
N ALA A 122 -2.11 21.21 20.05
CA ALA A 122 -2.06 21.05 18.59
C ALA A 122 -1.30 22.17 17.84
N PHE A 123 -0.90 23.23 18.55
CA PHE A 123 -0.05 24.32 18.02
C PHE A 123 1.21 24.57 18.85
N GLN A 124 1.54 23.70 19.81
CA GLN A 124 2.91 23.62 20.26
C GLN A 124 3.65 22.77 19.23
N SER A 125 4.53 23.41 18.46
CA SER A 125 5.80 22.76 18.12
C SER A 125 6.17 21.92 19.33
N GLU A 126 6.24 20.59 19.21
CA GLU A 126 6.75 19.72 20.28
C GLU A 126 7.92 20.50 20.90
N GLU A 127 7.78 20.98 22.15
CA GLU A 127 8.84 21.72 22.81
C GLU A 127 9.94 20.69 23.06
N TYR A 128 10.73 20.43 22.01
CA TYR A 128 11.98 19.70 22.13
C TYR A 128 12.77 20.47 23.17
N GLU A 129 13.19 19.77 24.23
CA GLU A 129 14.05 20.35 25.27
C GLU A 129 15.13 21.19 24.57
N SER A 130 15.21 22.48 24.90
CA SER A 130 16.02 23.48 24.17
C SER A 130 17.54 23.23 24.22
N SER A 131 17.95 22.03 24.64
CA SER A 131 19.31 21.52 24.70
C SER A 131 19.64 20.52 23.59
N MET A 132 18.67 20.07 22.79
CA MET A 132 18.95 19.20 21.64
C MET A 132 19.41 20.03 20.44
N ASP A 133 20.53 19.65 19.85
CA ASP A 133 21.02 20.19 18.58
C ASP A 133 19.99 19.94 17.45
N ASP A 134 19.87 20.86 16.50
CA ASP A 134 18.88 20.81 15.42
C ASP A 134 19.00 19.51 14.59
N GLU A 135 20.24 19.02 14.38
CA GLU A 135 20.45 17.75 13.68
C GLU A 135 19.97 16.54 14.49
N ALA A 136 20.07 16.59 15.82
CA ALA A 136 19.53 15.54 16.69
C ALA A 136 18.00 15.51 16.65
N VAL A 137 17.36 16.69 16.65
CA VAL A 137 15.90 16.81 16.49
C VAL A 137 15.46 16.27 15.14
N LEU A 138 16.13 16.65 14.05
CA LEU A 138 15.82 16.14 12.70
C LEU A 138 15.98 14.63 12.61
N LYS A 139 17.02 14.06 13.24
CA LYS A 139 17.24 12.62 13.28
C LYS A 139 16.10 11.89 14.00
N GLU A 140 15.64 12.41 15.14
CA GLU A 140 14.53 11.80 15.89
C GLU A 140 13.21 11.93 15.13
N MET A 141 12.95 13.08 14.47
CA MET A 141 11.78 13.24 13.60
C MET A 141 11.78 12.27 12.41
N ARG A 142 12.93 12.07 11.75
CA ARG A 142 13.08 11.09 10.65
C ARG A 142 12.77 9.68 11.16
N LYS A 143 13.35 9.30 12.29
CA LYS A 143 13.12 8.00 12.93
C LYS A 143 11.64 7.79 13.28
N LYS A 144 10.99 8.77 13.95
CA LYS A 144 9.56 8.72 14.28
C LYS A 144 8.68 8.56 13.04
N ARG A 145 8.95 9.33 11.97
CA ARG A 145 8.23 9.19 10.70
C ARG A 145 8.41 7.82 10.06
N TRP A 146 9.61 7.25 10.12
CA TRP A 146 9.86 5.91 9.62
C TRP A 146 9.13 4.84 10.44
N GLU A 147 9.13 4.94 11.76
CA GLU A 147 8.39 4.03 12.63
C GLU A 147 6.88 4.09 12.36
N ASP A 148 6.32 5.30 12.23
CA ASP A 148 4.90 5.48 11.93
C ASP A 148 4.55 4.98 10.53
N ASN A 149 5.40 5.22 9.53
CA ASN A 149 5.24 4.63 8.20
C ASN A 149 5.31 3.10 8.25
N ALA A 150 6.27 2.53 8.96
CA ALA A 150 6.42 1.07 9.06
C ALA A 150 5.20 0.41 9.77
N ARG A 151 4.64 1.07 10.78
CA ARG A 151 3.36 0.67 11.39
C ARG A 151 2.19 0.77 10.41
N TRP A 152 2.14 1.81 9.58
CA TRP A 152 1.13 1.92 8.54
C TRP A 152 1.27 0.80 7.50
N GLN A 153 2.49 0.53 7.06
CA GLN A 153 2.83 -0.52 6.08
C GLN A 153 2.41 -1.91 6.54
N ILE A 154 2.75 -2.32 7.77
CA ILE A 154 2.31 -3.63 8.30
C ILE A 154 0.78 -3.73 8.39
N ASN A 155 0.08 -2.62 8.69
CA ASN A 155 -1.38 -2.60 8.70
C ASN A 155 -1.97 -2.71 7.28
N VAL A 156 -1.37 -2.08 6.28
CA VAL A 156 -1.75 -2.23 4.87
C VAL A 156 -1.54 -3.67 4.42
N PHE A 157 -0.38 -4.24 4.71
CA PHE A 157 -0.09 -5.65 4.45
C PHE A 157 -1.12 -6.56 5.13
N ALA A 158 -1.36 -6.36 6.43
CA ALA A 158 -2.29 -7.19 7.20
C ALA A 158 -3.71 -7.14 6.62
N ARG A 159 -4.20 -5.95 6.30
CA ARG A 159 -5.55 -5.78 5.73
C ARG A 159 -5.70 -6.41 4.35
N SER A 160 -4.66 -6.32 3.52
CA SER A 160 -4.76 -6.82 2.15
C SER A 160 -4.40 -8.29 2.04
N GLN A 161 -3.46 -8.82 2.81
CA GLN A 161 -2.89 -10.14 2.55
C GLN A 161 -3.31 -11.24 3.51
N LEU A 162 -3.76 -10.92 4.73
CA LEU A 162 -4.11 -11.94 5.72
C LEU A 162 -5.20 -12.87 5.22
N GLY A 163 -5.00 -14.16 5.49
CA GLY A 163 -5.99 -15.20 5.30
C GLY A 163 -5.35 -16.59 5.31
N VAL A 164 -6.18 -17.58 5.01
CA VAL A 164 -5.73 -18.92 4.66
C VAL A 164 -5.93 -19.08 3.17
N PHE A 165 -4.85 -19.39 2.47
CA PHE A 165 -4.83 -19.52 1.02
C PHE A 165 -4.25 -20.87 0.64
N ASP A 166 -4.96 -21.58 -0.23
CA ASP A 166 -4.53 -22.84 -0.80
C ASP A 166 -4.34 -22.68 -2.31
N GLY A 167 -3.39 -23.43 -2.87
CA GLY A 167 -3.00 -23.18 -4.23
C GLY A 167 -2.00 -24.14 -4.83
N THR A 168 -1.38 -23.64 -5.88
CA THR A 168 -0.33 -24.35 -6.63
C THR A 168 0.92 -23.48 -6.72
N SER A 169 2.07 -24.08 -6.54
CA SER A 169 3.36 -23.51 -6.88
C SER A 169 3.91 -24.17 -8.13
N VAL A 170 4.55 -23.37 -8.98
CA VAL A 170 5.33 -23.83 -10.12
C VAL A 170 6.73 -23.28 -9.96
N GLU A 171 7.69 -24.18 -9.89
CA GLU A 171 9.10 -23.83 -9.75
C GLU A 171 9.78 -23.80 -11.12
N TYR A 172 10.74 -22.89 -11.25
CA TYR A 172 11.54 -22.69 -12.44
C TYR A 172 13.00 -22.73 -12.03
N VAL A 173 13.75 -23.64 -12.65
CA VAL A 173 15.19 -23.79 -12.42
C VAL A 173 15.94 -23.32 -13.65
N GLN A 174 17.02 -22.58 -13.41
CA GLN A 174 17.92 -22.17 -14.48
C GLN A 174 18.74 -23.37 -14.95
N THR A 175 18.68 -23.65 -16.25
CA THR A 175 19.44 -24.71 -16.91
C THR A 175 20.32 -24.12 -18.00
N VAL A 176 21.54 -24.64 -18.13
CA VAL A 176 22.46 -24.33 -19.24
C VAL A 176 22.18 -25.34 -20.36
N ARG A 177 21.89 -24.87 -21.56
CA ARG A 177 21.76 -25.70 -22.76
C ARG A 177 23.14 -26.07 -23.31
N ASP A 178 23.17 -27.06 -24.20
CA ASP A 178 24.39 -27.51 -24.87
C ASP A 178 25.10 -26.40 -25.67
N ASP A 179 24.36 -25.38 -26.12
CA ASP A 179 24.87 -24.18 -26.81
C ASP A 179 25.39 -23.09 -25.87
N GLY A 180 25.41 -23.34 -24.55
CA GLY A 180 25.78 -22.39 -23.52
C GLY A 180 24.71 -21.35 -23.19
N SER A 181 23.56 -21.38 -23.87
CA SER A 181 22.44 -20.47 -23.56
C SER A 181 21.71 -20.92 -22.29
N LEU A 182 21.27 -19.94 -21.49
CA LEU A 182 20.53 -20.21 -20.26
C LEU A 182 19.03 -20.21 -20.53
N ARG A 183 18.32 -21.20 -19.98
CA ARG A 183 16.86 -21.32 -20.06
C ARG A 183 16.28 -21.67 -18.70
N PHE A 184 15.11 -21.12 -18.39
CA PHE A 184 14.29 -21.60 -17.28
C PHE A 184 13.45 -22.80 -17.71
N SER A 185 13.68 -23.94 -17.07
CA SER A 185 12.83 -25.12 -17.21
C SER A 185 11.78 -25.10 -16.10
N LYS A 186 10.51 -25.25 -16.50
CA LYS A 186 9.39 -25.45 -15.59
C LYS A 186 9.53 -26.84 -14.95
N GLU A 187 9.62 -26.90 -13.62
CA GLU A 187 9.50 -28.14 -12.86
C GLU A 187 8.03 -28.50 -12.61
N GLU A 188 7.79 -29.68 -12.04
CA GLU A 188 6.44 -30.12 -11.71
C GLU A 188 5.76 -29.18 -10.72
N SER A 189 4.49 -28.89 -10.98
CA SER A 189 3.67 -28.12 -10.07
C SER A 189 3.41 -28.90 -8.79
N SER A 190 3.40 -28.21 -7.66
CA SER A 190 3.09 -28.80 -6.35
C SER A 190 2.01 -28.01 -5.63
N SER A 191 1.36 -28.63 -4.64
CA SER A 191 0.44 -27.92 -3.76
C SER A 191 1.19 -26.89 -2.93
N SER A 192 0.63 -25.70 -2.80
CA SER A 192 1.09 -24.67 -1.86
C SER A 192 -0.02 -24.31 -0.89
N CYS A 193 0.36 -23.96 0.33
CA CYS A 193 -0.55 -23.43 1.33
C CYS A 193 0.19 -22.33 2.09
N SER A 194 -0.51 -21.24 2.33
CA SER A 194 -0.01 -20.15 3.15
C SER A 194 -1.10 -19.73 4.11
N ALA A 195 -0.72 -19.58 5.38
CA ALA A 195 -1.61 -19.19 6.44
C ALA A 195 -0.99 -18.04 7.22
N ASP A 196 -1.78 -17.00 7.39
CA ASP A 196 -1.35 -15.81 8.09
C ASP A 196 -2.08 -15.65 9.44
N VAL A 197 -1.32 -15.39 10.51
CA VAL A 197 -1.85 -15.20 11.87
C VAL A 197 -1.33 -13.88 12.44
N LEU A 198 -2.26 -13.03 12.89
CA LEU A 198 -1.93 -11.95 13.83
C LEU A 198 -1.93 -12.55 15.23
N ASP A 199 -0.77 -12.56 15.88
CA ASP A 199 -0.74 -12.79 17.32
C ASP A 199 -1.14 -11.49 18.03
N GLY A 200 -1.80 -11.60 19.19
CA GLY A 200 -2.28 -10.48 20.00
C GLY A 200 -1.17 -9.51 20.48
N SER A 201 0.09 -9.81 20.17
CA SER A 201 1.29 -9.00 20.39
C SER A 201 1.63 -8.00 19.27
N ALA A 202 0.76 -7.81 18.26
CA ALA A 202 1.05 -7.04 17.05
C ALA A 202 2.18 -7.63 16.18
N SER A 203 2.39 -8.94 16.29
CA SER A 203 3.30 -9.71 15.46
C SER A 203 2.50 -10.44 14.39
N LEU A 204 2.99 -10.38 13.16
CA LEU A 204 2.44 -11.05 11.99
C LEU A 204 3.27 -12.31 11.71
N PHE A 205 2.57 -13.43 11.53
CA PHE A 205 3.15 -14.70 11.13
C PHE A 205 2.59 -15.09 9.77
N MET A 206 3.44 -15.20 8.75
CA MET A 206 3.12 -15.85 7.49
C MET A 206 3.94 -17.13 7.42
N VAL A 207 3.27 -18.27 7.29
CA VAL A 207 3.92 -19.58 7.13
C VAL A 207 3.68 -20.07 5.72
N ASP A 208 4.76 -20.42 5.02
CA ASP A 208 4.68 -20.87 3.64
C ASP A 208 5.06 -22.34 3.51
N LYS A 209 4.14 -23.16 3.02
CA LYS A 209 4.39 -24.58 2.75
C LYS A 209 4.59 -24.78 1.26
N MET A 210 5.86 -24.88 0.87
CA MET A 210 6.28 -25.17 -0.51
C MET A 210 7.12 -26.43 -0.59
N ARG A 211 7.17 -27.04 -1.79
CA ARG A 211 8.01 -28.21 -2.07
C ARG A 211 9.49 -27.93 -1.84
N THR A 212 9.97 -26.77 -2.30
CA THR A 212 11.34 -26.31 -2.06
C THR A 212 11.39 -25.35 -0.86
N PRO A 213 11.96 -25.77 0.28
CA PRO A 213 11.95 -24.96 1.51
C PRO A 213 12.75 -23.66 1.39
N SER A 214 13.80 -23.61 0.56
CA SER A 214 14.61 -22.40 0.35
C SER A 214 13.87 -21.27 -0.38
N LEU A 215 12.67 -21.54 -0.89
CA LEU A 215 11.77 -20.53 -1.45
C LEU A 215 10.63 -20.17 -0.47
N GLY A 216 10.51 -20.87 0.66
CA GLY A 216 9.59 -20.52 1.73
C GLY A 216 10.05 -19.24 2.42
N ILE A 217 9.10 -18.34 2.70
CA ILE A 217 9.33 -17.21 3.60
C ILE A 217 8.46 -17.44 4.83
N ASP A 218 9.11 -17.71 5.95
CA ASP A 218 8.46 -17.69 7.26
C ASP A 218 8.64 -16.28 7.83
N LEU A 219 7.66 -15.41 7.57
CA LEU A 219 7.70 -14.04 8.06
C LEU A 219 7.19 -14.02 9.49
N GLN A 220 8.08 -13.89 10.46
CA GLN A 220 7.75 -13.41 11.80
C GLN A 220 8.10 -11.92 11.88
N ALA A 221 7.14 -11.07 11.52
CA ALA A 221 7.35 -9.63 11.42
C ALA A 221 6.67 -8.88 12.57
N ASP A 222 7.43 -7.99 13.21
CA ASP A 222 6.86 -6.78 13.80
C ASP A 222 6.84 -5.65 12.74
N TYR A 223 6.37 -4.47 13.12
CA TYR A 223 6.33 -3.33 12.21
C TYR A 223 7.72 -2.96 11.64
N ARG A 224 8.82 -3.29 12.32
CA ARG A 224 10.18 -2.95 11.88
C ARG A 224 10.62 -3.76 10.66
N ALA A 225 9.93 -4.86 10.36
CA ALA A 225 10.13 -5.55 9.10
C ALA A 225 9.87 -4.63 7.89
N PHE A 226 9.05 -3.58 8.01
CA PHE A 226 8.72 -2.65 6.94
C PHE A 226 9.53 -1.34 6.98
N THR A 227 10.73 -1.34 7.59
CA THR A 227 11.66 -0.21 7.44
C THR A 227 12.39 -0.28 6.09
N PRO A 228 12.88 0.87 5.57
CA PRO A 228 13.54 0.92 4.27
C PRO A 228 14.74 -0.03 4.13
N GLU A 229 15.48 -0.25 5.22
CA GLU A 229 16.68 -1.09 5.25
C GLU A 229 16.37 -2.58 5.05
N MET A 230 15.18 -3.02 5.47
CA MET A 230 14.72 -4.39 5.31
C MET A 230 14.19 -4.66 3.90
N GLY A 231 13.90 -3.60 3.13
CA GLY A 231 13.44 -3.71 1.74
C GLY A 231 12.04 -4.29 1.59
N ASN A 232 11.21 -4.26 2.64
CA ASN A 232 9.82 -4.72 2.61
C ASN A 232 8.87 -3.52 2.48
N MET A 233 7.83 -3.66 1.67
CA MET A 233 6.83 -2.61 1.47
C MET A 233 5.51 -3.19 1.01
N ALA A 234 4.41 -2.58 1.41
CA ALA A 234 3.05 -2.89 0.99
C ALA A 234 2.36 -1.64 0.43
N VAL A 235 1.63 -1.82 -0.65
CA VAL A 235 0.87 -0.75 -1.30
C VAL A 235 -0.44 -1.32 -1.80
N ALA A 236 -1.55 -0.82 -1.27
CA ALA A 236 -2.89 -1.33 -1.56
C ALA A 236 -2.99 -2.87 -1.43
N ASN A 237 -3.22 -3.56 -2.54
CA ASN A 237 -3.36 -5.01 -2.67
C ASN A 237 -2.05 -5.73 -3.06
N ALA A 238 -0.93 -5.02 -3.06
CA ALA A 238 0.38 -5.51 -3.45
C ALA A 238 1.39 -5.43 -2.30
N TYR A 239 2.41 -6.28 -2.35
CA TYR A 239 3.55 -6.17 -1.45
C TYR A 239 4.82 -6.75 -2.06
N THR A 240 5.93 -6.41 -1.42
CA THR A 240 7.20 -7.09 -1.62
C THR A 240 7.87 -7.40 -0.28
N LEU A 241 8.51 -8.57 -0.21
CA LEU A 241 9.36 -8.97 0.90
C LEU A 241 10.78 -9.28 0.41
N ALA A 242 11.74 -9.14 1.30
CA ALA A 242 13.13 -9.52 1.12
C ALA A 242 13.62 -10.22 2.39
N GLN A 243 14.36 -11.31 2.19
CA GLN A 243 15.08 -12.03 3.22
C GLN A 243 16.49 -12.27 2.71
N ALA A 244 17.49 -11.80 3.45
CA ALA A 244 18.89 -12.10 3.19
C ALA A 244 19.39 -13.14 4.20
N ASP A 245 20.03 -14.19 3.71
CA ASP A 245 20.60 -15.24 4.54
C ASP A 245 22.10 -15.01 4.79
N ALA A 246 22.66 -15.74 5.76
CA ALA A 246 24.05 -15.57 6.21
C ALA A 246 25.10 -15.95 5.15
N ASP A 247 24.73 -16.78 4.17
CA ASP A 247 25.58 -17.11 3.01
C ASP A 247 25.56 -16.01 1.92
N GLY A 248 24.81 -14.94 2.19
CA GLY A 248 24.62 -13.81 1.30
C GLY A 248 23.58 -14.07 0.21
N SER A 249 22.88 -15.22 0.21
CA SER A 249 21.72 -15.39 -0.67
C SER A 249 20.59 -14.44 -0.27
N ILE A 250 19.76 -14.07 -1.24
CA ILE A 250 18.68 -13.12 -1.08
C ILE A 250 17.44 -13.71 -1.73
N LEU A 251 16.43 -13.96 -0.92
CA LEU A 251 15.09 -14.34 -1.35
C LEU A 251 14.22 -13.09 -1.42
N LEU A 252 13.69 -12.82 -2.60
CA LEU A 252 12.75 -11.73 -2.84
C LEU A 252 11.36 -12.30 -3.14
N GLU A 253 10.33 -11.66 -2.63
CA GLU A 253 8.94 -11.97 -2.95
C GLU A 253 8.23 -10.72 -3.46
N LEU A 254 7.48 -10.87 -4.55
CA LEU A 254 6.55 -9.88 -5.07
C LEU A 254 5.17 -10.52 -5.14
N ALA A 255 4.15 -9.81 -4.68
CA ALA A 255 2.81 -10.38 -4.62
C ALA A 255 1.73 -9.36 -4.95
N LEU A 256 0.68 -9.88 -5.59
CA LEU A 256 -0.51 -9.15 -5.99
C LEU A 256 -1.75 -9.95 -5.56
N LYS A 257 -2.77 -9.26 -5.08
CA LYS A 257 -4.05 -9.86 -4.69
C LYS A 257 -5.21 -9.18 -5.41
N GLU A 258 -6.16 -9.95 -5.90
CA GLU A 258 -7.43 -9.45 -6.43
C GLU A 258 -8.60 -10.24 -5.85
N GLY A 259 -9.45 -9.53 -5.09
CA GLY A 259 -10.52 -10.16 -4.32
C GLY A 259 -10.01 -11.25 -3.37
N THR A 260 -10.39 -12.50 -3.63
CA THR A 260 -10.02 -13.70 -2.85
C THR A 260 -8.86 -14.50 -3.45
N ARG A 261 -8.23 -14.00 -4.52
CA ARG A 261 -7.13 -14.66 -5.23
C ARG A 261 -5.84 -13.87 -5.08
N ARG A 262 -4.70 -14.54 -5.04
CA ARG A 262 -3.39 -13.90 -5.08
C ARG A 262 -2.38 -14.66 -5.90
N VAL A 263 -1.43 -13.92 -6.46
CA VAL A 263 -0.22 -14.46 -7.08
C VAL A 263 0.99 -13.95 -6.32
N ARG A 264 1.96 -14.85 -6.10
CA ARG A 264 3.22 -14.54 -5.43
C ARG A 264 4.36 -15.05 -6.29
N CYS A 265 5.39 -14.24 -6.49
CA CYS A 265 6.58 -14.59 -7.25
C CYS A 265 7.79 -14.48 -6.34
N LYS A 266 8.52 -15.59 -6.18
CA LYS A 266 9.63 -15.75 -5.25
C LYS A 266 10.92 -15.99 -6.01
N LEU A 267 11.90 -15.11 -5.87
CA LEU A 267 13.16 -15.13 -6.60
C LEU A 267 14.31 -15.31 -5.61
N LEU A 268 15.06 -16.41 -5.73
CA LEU A 268 16.25 -16.68 -4.93
C LEU A 268 17.51 -16.35 -5.73
N TYR A 269 18.25 -15.35 -5.25
CA TYR A 269 19.52 -14.93 -5.80
C TYR A 269 20.68 -15.34 -4.89
N ASN A 270 21.72 -15.93 -5.45
CA ASN A 270 22.92 -16.28 -4.71
C ASN A 270 24.08 -15.31 -4.96
N SER A 271 25.02 -15.29 -4.02
CA SER A 271 26.37 -14.75 -4.22
C SER A 271 27.07 -15.54 -5.32
N GLY A 272 27.24 -14.96 -6.51
CA GLY A 272 28.07 -15.54 -7.56
C GLY A 272 29.57 -15.29 -7.29
N ASP A 273 30.43 -16.18 -7.80
CA ASP A 273 31.90 -16.08 -7.64
C ASP A 273 32.50 -14.81 -8.29
N SER A 274 31.77 -14.19 -9.23
CA SER A 274 32.20 -13.04 -10.02
C SER A 274 31.89 -11.67 -9.39
N GLY A 275 31.38 -11.62 -8.15
CA GLY A 275 30.89 -10.36 -7.57
C GLY A 275 29.58 -9.90 -8.20
N GLU A 276 28.77 -10.84 -8.66
CA GLU A 276 27.41 -10.63 -9.18
C GLU A 276 26.42 -11.46 -8.38
N ARG A 277 25.17 -11.01 -8.31
CA ARG A 277 24.04 -11.81 -7.85
C ARG A 277 23.46 -12.57 -9.02
N GLN A 278 23.35 -13.88 -8.91
CA GLN A 278 22.76 -14.73 -9.96
C GLN A 278 21.48 -15.36 -9.46
N LEU A 279 20.43 -15.33 -10.29
CA LEU A 279 19.19 -16.02 -9.98
C LEU A 279 19.44 -17.54 -10.02
N GLU A 280 19.18 -18.22 -8.91
CA GLU A 280 19.27 -19.67 -8.83
C GLU A 280 17.91 -20.31 -9.14
N ARG A 281 16.86 -19.82 -8.46
CA ARG A 281 15.53 -20.41 -8.46
C ARG A 281 14.45 -19.35 -8.47
N LEU A 282 13.32 -19.71 -9.06
CA LEU A 282 12.11 -18.91 -9.06
C LEU A 282 10.90 -19.80 -8.78
N ALA A 283 9.94 -19.32 -8.00
CA ALA A 283 8.61 -19.91 -7.92
C ALA A 283 7.52 -18.90 -8.26
N VAL A 284 6.50 -19.36 -8.96
CA VAL A 284 5.23 -18.66 -9.14
C VAL A 284 4.16 -19.43 -8.38
N VAL A 285 3.59 -18.79 -7.38
CA VAL A 285 2.57 -19.33 -6.49
C VAL A 285 1.24 -18.69 -6.83
N LYS A 286 0.20 -19.51 -7.01
CA LYS A 286 -1.17 -19.08 -7.29
C LYS A 286 -2.08 -19.65 -6.24
N GLU A 287 -2.72 -18.79 -5.47
CA GLU A 287 -3.50 -19.22 -4.31
C GLU A 287 -4.84 -18.49 -4.23
N ALA A 288 -5.82 -19.17 -3.66
CA ALA A 288 -7.15 -18.65 -3.47
C ALA A 288 -7.61 -18.94 -2.04
N ALA A 289 -8.39 -18.03 -1.47
CA ALA A 289 -9.05 -18.26 -0.20
C ALA A 289 -10.13 -19.34 -0.33
N GLU A 290 -10.54 -19.94 0.79
CA GLU A 290 -11.52 -21.02 0.83
C GLU A 290 -12.76 -20.73 -0.03
N GLY A 291 -13.14 -21.69 -0.88
CA GLY A 291 -14.28 -21.58 -1.79
C GLY A 291 -14.03 -20.77 -3.06
N SER A 292 -12.84 -20.21 -3.26
CA SER A 292 -12.44 -19.50 -4.48
C SER A 292 -11.48 -20.34 -5.34
N THR A 293 -11.52 -20.16 -6.65
CA THR A 293 -10.63 -20.86 -7.60
C THR A 293 -10.12 -19.91 -8.68
N PHE A 294 -9.02 -20.28 -9.32
CA PHE A 294 -8.60 -19.64 -10.58
C PHE A 294 -9.46 -20.14 -11.73
N ALA A 295 -9.74 -19.27 -12.70
CA ALA A 295 -10.45 -19.66 -13.91
C ALA A 295 -9.62 -20.72 -14.68
N GLN A 296 -10.27 -21.78 -15.16
CA GLN A 296 -9.66 -22.73 -16.08
C GLN A 296 -9.72 -22.15 -17.50
N GLY A 297 -8.58 -22.14 -18.20
CA GLY A 297 -8.34 -21.34 -19.42
C GLY A 297 -9.16 -21.67 -20.67
N ASP A 298 -10.22 -22.48 -20.58
CA ASP A 298 -11.00 -22.96 -21.74
C ASP A 298 -12.46 -22.49 -21.78
N ASP A 299 -12.96 -21.80 -20.74
CA ASP A 299 -14.33 -21.27 -20.76
C ASP A 299 -14.38 -19.98 -21.61
N MET A 300 -14.64 -20.15 -22.91
CA MET A 300 -14.78 -19.09 -23.94
C MET A 300 -15.83 -17.99 -23.63
N GLY A 301 -16.43 -17.98 -22.44
CA GLY A 301 -17.40 -16.97 -22.00
C GLY A 301 -16.94 -16.10 -20.83
N THR A 302 -15.94 -16.52 -20.05
CA THR A 302 -15.44 -15.69 -18.94
C THR A 302 -14.15 -15.01 -19.35
N VAL A 303 -14.20 -13.68 -19.41
CA VAL A 303 -13.13 -12.77 -19.82
C VAL A 303 -11.86 -12.90 -18.95
N ASP A 304 -11.85 -13.67 -17.86
CA ASP A 304 -10.72 -13.79 -16.92
C ASP A 304 -9.48 -14.43 -17.56
N LEU A 305 -8.38 -13.69 -17.54
CA LEU A 305 -7.12 -14.07 -18.20
C LEU A 305 -6.22 -14.92 -17.30
N ASP A 306 -6.73 -15.20 -16.10
CA ASP A 306 -6.18 -15.97 -15.01
C ASP A 306 -5.92 -17.46 -15.35
N GLY A 307 -6.25 -17.90 -16.56
CA GLY A 307 -5.89 -19.22 -17.10
C GLY A 307 -4.92 -19.19 -18.28
N SER A 308 -4.65 -18.00 -18.85
CA SER A 308 -3.80 -17.82 -20.03
C SER A 308 -2.35 -17.47 -19.65
N PRO A 309 -1.37 -17.58 -20.57
CA PRO A 309 -0.04 -17.02 -20.34
C PRO A 309 -0.11 -15.50 -20.14
N GLY A 310 0.82 -14.96 -19.34
CA GLY A 310 1.01 -13.51 -19.20
C GLY A 310 1.09 -12.75 -20.52
N ARG A 311 0.77 -11.46 -20.48
CA ARG A 311 0.67 -10.62 -21.69
C ARG A 311 1.90 -9.73 -21.97
N GLY A 312 2.90 -9.74 -21.10
CA GLY A 312 4.03 -8.78 -21.17
C GLY A 312 3.83 -7.63 -20.19
N LEU A 313 4.85 -6.81 -19.94
CA LEU A 313 4.71 -5.62 -19.08
C LEU A 313 3.98 -4.48 -19.79
N TYR A 314 3.11 -3.77 -19.09
CA TYR A 314 2.43 -2.60 -19.65
C TYR A 314 3.41 -1.43 -19.84
N ASN A 315 4.23 -1.15 -18.82
CA ASN A 315 5.18 -0.06 -18.81
C ASN A 315 6.55 -0.58 -18.34
N PRO A 316 7.38 -1.15 -19.24
CA PRO A 316 8.68 -1.67 -18.83
C PRO A 316 9.57 -0.53 -18.29
N PRO A 317 10.16 -0.67 -17.09
CA PRO A 317 11.09 0.30 -16.55
C PRO A 317 12.23 0.65 -17.51
N SER A 318 12.62 1.93 -17.54
CA SER A 318 13.75 2.40 -18.34
C SER A 318 15.03 1.66 -17.97
N GLY A 319 15.81 1.25 -18.99
CA GLY A 319 17.04 0.46 -18.79
C GLY A 319 16.83 -1.06 -18.79
N MET A 320 15.59 -1.56 -18.76
CA MET A 320 15.29 -3.00 -18.91
C MET A 320 15.24 -3.49 -20.37
N HIS A 321 15.72 -2.69 -21.34
CA HIS A 321 15.65 -3.01 -22.76
C HIS A 321 16.84 -3.83 -23.27
N ASP A 322 17.91 -3.92 -22.48
CA ASP A 322 19.05 -4.74 -22.84
C ASP A 322 18.75 -6.21 -22.52
N GLY A 323 18.22 -6.93 -23.53
CA GLY A 323 17.79 -8.33 -23.41
C GLY A 323 18.90 -9.32 -23.04
N SER A 324 20.15 -8.87 -22.92
CA SER A 324 21.28 -9.66 -22.44
C SER A 324 21.25 -9.93 -20.92
N VAL A 325 20.64 -9.03 -20.14
CA VAL A 325 20.62 -9.09 -18.66
C VAL A 325 19.24 -9.50 -18.12
N TYR A 326 18.17 -9.02 -18.76
CA TYR A 326 16.80 -9.24 -18.30
C TYR A 326 16.14 -10.42 -19.02
N THR A 327 15.45 -11.26 -18.23
CA THR A 327 14.60 -12.34 -18.72
C THR A 327 13.14 -11.99 -18.46
N THR A 328 12.27 -12.31 -19.42
CA THR A 328 10.82 -12.25 -19.25
C THR A 328 10.26 -13.66 -19.28
N LEU A 329 9.50 -14.02 -18.23
CA LEU A 329 8.74 -15.26 -18.17
C LEU A 329 7.26 -14.97 -18.29
N TYR A 330 6.62 -15.71 -19.19
CA TYR A 330 5.17 -15.70 -19.39
C TYR A 330 4.63 -16.96 -18.74
N CYS A 331 3.99 -16.78 -17.59
CA CYS A 331 3.53 -17.87 -16.73
C CYS A 331 2.02 -18.08 -16.88
N ASP A 332 1.57 -19.32 -16.67
CA ASP A 332 0.14 -19.64 -16.64
C ASP A 332 -0.51 -18.90 -15.47
N GLY A 333 -1.66 -18.28 -15.70
CA GLY A 333 -2.33 -17.52 -14.64
C GLY A 333 -2.52 -16.04 -14.93
N GLY A 334 -2.28 -15.61 -16.17
CA GLY A 334 -2.22 -14.20 -16.54
C GLY A 334 -0.98 -13.49 -16.00
N VAL A 335 0.05 -14.23 -15.55
CA VAL A 335 1.24 -13.68 -14.88
C VAL A 335 2.37 -13.49 -15.86
N THR A 336 2.95 -12.29 -15.89
CA THR A 336 4.23 -12.00 -16.54
C THR A 336 5.23 -11.56 -15.49
N LEU A 337 6.41 -12.16 -15.47
CA LEU A 337 7.50 -11.73 -14.59
C LEU A 337 8.70 -11.29 -15.44
N LYS A 338 9.25 -10.11 -15.17
CA LYS A 338 10.49 -9.63 -15.78
C LYS A 338 11.50 -9.33 -14.70
N PHE A 339 12.67 -9.94 -14.82
CA PHE A 339 13.71 -9.91 -13.79
C PHE A 339 15.09 -10.05 -14.43
N PRO A 340 16.13 -9.54 -13.76
CA PRO A 340 17.50 -9.73 -14.21
C PRO A 340 17.99 -11.12 -13.82
N ARG A 341 18.69 -11.78 -14.74
CA ARG A 341 19.26 -13.12 -14.51
C ARG A 341 20.51 -13.06 -13.64
N ALA A 342 21.33 -12.05 -13.89
CA ALA A 342 22.52 -11.73 -13.11
C ALA A 342 22.61 -10.21 -12.97
N ILE A 343 23.03 -9.73 -11.80
CA ILE A 343 23.26 -8.29 -11.57
C ILE A 343 24.59 -8.10 -10.87
N PRO A 344 25.49 -7.26 -11.40
CA PRO A 344 26.67 -6.84 -10.66
C PRO A 344 26.30 -6.16 -9.34
N LEU A 345 27.13 -6.34 -8.32
CA LEU A 345 26.93 -5.66 -7.03
C LEU A 345 26.88 -4.13 -7.25
N ASN A 346 25.99 -3.47 -6.52
CA ASN A 346 25.79 -2.00 -6.56
C ASN A 346 25.27 -1.43 -7.89
N VAL A 347 24.69 -2.27 -8.75
CA VAL A 347 23.99 -1.80 -9.96
C VAL A 347 22.49 -1.67 -9.68
N PRO A 348 21.85 -0.54 -10.01
CA PRO A 348 20.42 -0.39 -9.84
C PRO A 348 19.65 -1.30 -10.81
N GLY A 349 18.48 -1.74 -10.40
CA GLY A 349 17.64 -2.61 -11.21
C GLY A 349 16.19 -2.59 -10.79
N CYS A 350 15.39 -3.40 -11.47
CA CYS A 350 13.98 -3.58 -11.17
C CYS A 350 13.57 -5.05 -11.35
N ILE A 351 12.59 -5.51 -10.57
CA ILE A 351 11.85 -6.74 -10.84
C ILE A 351 10.39 -6.33 -11.02
N SER A 352 9.79 -6.75 -12.13
CA SER A 352 8.43 -6.38 -12.49
C SER A 352 7.54 -7.61 -12.53
N LEU A 353 6.43 -7.55 -11.80
CA LEU A 353 5.36 -8.55 -11.79
C LEU A 353 4.10 -7.92 -12.40
N ASP A 354 3.63 -8.46 -13.52
CA ASP A 354 2.38 -8.08 -14.16
C ASP A 354 1.36 -9.22 -14.02
N TRP A 355 0.13 -8.88 -13.67
CA TRP A 355 -0.97 -9.82 -13.52
C TRP A 355 -2.28 -9.20 -13.98
N VAL A 356 -2.99 -9.90 -14.86
CA VAL A 356 -4.35 -9.51 -15.26
C VAL A 356 -5.35 -10.40 -14.55
N ALA A 357 -6.18 -9.79 -13.69
CA ALA A 357 -7.13 -10.49 -12.84
C ALA A 357 -8.45 -9.72 -12.70
N GLY A 358 -9.57 -10.43 -12.85
CA GLY A 358 -10.89 -9.81 -12.75
C GLY A 358 -11.08 -8.74 -13.81
N LYS A 359 -11.38 -7.51 -13.34
CA LYS A 359 -11.59 -6.33 -14.20
C LYS A 359 -10.35 -5.46 -14.34
N MET A 360 -9.25 -5.85 -13.72
CA MET A 360 -8.06 -5.02 -13.57
C MET A 360 -6.82 -5.73 -14.11
N ARG A 361 -5.82 -4.91 -14.42
CA ARG A 361 -4.46 -5.30 -14.71
C ARG A 361 -3.55 -4.56 -13.74
N TYR A 362 -2.67 -5.31 -13.12
CA TYR A 362 -1.73 -4.84 -12.13
C TYR A 362 -0.32 -5.00 -12.66
N GLN A 363 0.53 -3.99 -12.49
CA GLN A 363 1.97 -4.11 -12.65
C GLN A 363 2.63 -3.59 -11.37
N LEU A 364 3.44 -4.46 -10.74
CA LEU A 364 4.20 -4.17 -9.54
C LEU A 364 5.69 -4.13 -9.89
N ASP A 365 6.31 -2.98 -9.66
CA ASP A 365 7.72 -2.74 -9.94
C ASP A 365 8.50 -2.58 -8.63
N ARG A 366 9.34 -3.56 -8.30
CA ARG A 366 10.30 -3.51 -7.20
C ARG A 366 11.61 -2.94 -7.71
N LYS A 367 11.90 -1.67 -7.42
CA LYS A 367 13.16 -1.00 -7.81
C LYS A 367 14.17 -1.03 -6.67
N PHE A 368 15.43 -1.22 -6.99
CA PHE A 368 16.52 -1.26 -6.02
C PHE A 368 17.76 -0.55 -6.56
N SER A 369 18.57 0.02 -5.66
CA SER A 369 19.84 0.66 -5.99
C SER A 369 20.99 -0.34 -6.05
N ALA A 370 20.86 -1.46 -5.34
CA ALA A 370 21.78 -2.58 -5.34
C ALA A 370 20.99 -3.88 -5.09
N MET A 371 21.51 -5.02 -5.55
CA MET A 371 20.90 -6.32 -5.32
C MET A 371 21.35 -6.91 -3.97
N ASP A 372 20.98 -6.25 -2.88
CA ASP A 372 21.33 -6.60 -1.50
C ASP A 372 20.11 -6.86 -0.61
N GLY A 373 18.91 -6.86 -1.19
CA GLY A 373 17.64 -7.00 -0.49
C GLY A 373 16.99 -5.66 -0.15
N SER A 374 17.72 -4.54 -0.22
CA SER A 374 17.14 -3.21 -0.02
C SER A 374 16.13 -2.85 -1.10
N LEU A 375 15.33 -1.81 -0.82
CA LEU A 375 14.30 -1.30 -1.72
C LEU A 375 14.52 0.20 -1.94
N ALA A 376 14.57 0.61 -3.21
CA ALA A 376 14.58 2.02 -3.58
C ALA A 376 13.15 2.57 -3.72
N SER A 377 12.27 1.83 -4.42
CA SER A 377 10.83 2.12 -4.48
C SER A 377 10.03 0.87 -4.83
N LEU A 378 8.76 0.87 -4.41
CA LEU A 378 7.75 -0.07 -4.88
C LEU A 378 6.65 0.72 -5.59
N GLU A 379 6.42 0.43 -6.85
CA GLU A 379 5.42 1.12 -7.67
C GLU A 379 4.34 0.14 -8.11
N LEU A 380 3.08 0.47 -7.82
CA LEU A 380 1.92 -0.29 -8.29
C LEU A 380 1.20 0.54 -9.35
N THR A 381 1.04 -0.04 -10.53
CA THR A 381 0.24 0.50 -11.62
C THR A 381 -1.02 -0.33 -11.77
N GLU A 382 -2.17 0.33 -11.78
CA GLU A 382 -3.49 -0.29 -11.92
C GLU A 382 -4.19 0.28 -13.15
N ILE A 383 -4.64 -0.61 -14.04
CA ILE A 383 -5.31 -0.23 -15.28
C ILE A 383 -6.52 -1.13 -15.46
N SER A 384 -7.62 -0.57 -15.95
CA SER A 384 -8.77 -1.41 -16.28
C SER A 384 -8.36 -2.43 -17.35
N LYS A 385 -8.92 -3.63 -17.26
CA LYS A 385 -8.65 -4.67 -18.25
C LYS A 385 -9.00 -4.21 -19.66
N GLU A 386 -10.13 -3.52 -19.80
CA GLU A 386 -10.59 -2.96 -21.08
C GLU A 386 -9.57 -1.99 -21.67
N ASP A 387 -9.06 -1.05 -20.88
CA ASP A 387 -8.03 -0.10 -21.34
C ASP A 387 -6.72 -0.81 -21.68
N SER A 388 -6.35 -1.83 -20.92
CA SER A 388 -5.13 -2.61 -21.19
C SER A 388 -5.17 -3.39 -22.51
N MET A 389 -6.37 -3.61 -23.06
CA MET A 389 -6.57 -4.20 -24.39
C MET A 389 -6.39 -3.17 -25.51
N ILE A 390 -6.77 -1.91 -25.24
CA ILE A 390 -6.62 -0.78 -26.17
C ILE A 390 -5.15 -0.36 -26.27
N TYR A 391 -4.44 -0.39 -25.14
CA TYR A 391 -3.03 -0.04 -25.02
C TYR A 391 -2.20 -1.29 -24.69
N PRO A 392 -1.91 -2.15 -25.68
CA PRO A 392 -1.18 -3.38 -25.44
C PRO A 392 0.28 -3.09 -25.02
N PRO A 393 0.92 -4.03 -24.30
CA PRO A 393 2.36 -4.00 -24.00
C PRO A 393 3.19 -3.67 -25.23
N SER A 394 4.21 -2.82 -25.07
CA SER A 394 5.15 -2.45 -26.14
C SER A 394 6.01 -3.65 -26.54
N SER A 395 5.45 -4.52 -27.41
CA SER A 395 6.01 -5.73 -28.04
C SER A 395 6.65 -6.77 -27.13
N LYS A 396 6.27 -8.04 -27.34
CA LYS A 396 7.00 -9.22 -26.86
C LYS A 396 8.38 -9.22 -27.53
N SER A 397 9.43 -8.79 -26.81
CA SER A 397 10.83 -8.97 -27.23
C SER A 397 11.24 -10.43 -27.12
#